data_AF-A0A922YWU8-F1
#
_entry.id   AF-A0A922YWU8-F1
#
_cell.length_a   1.000
_cell.length_b   1.000
_cell.length_c   1.000
_cell.angle_alpha   90.00
_cell.angle_beta   90.00
_cell.angle_gamma   90.00
#
_symmetry.space_group_name_H-M   'P 1'
#
loop_
_entity.id
_entity.type
_entity.pdbx_description
1 polymer ?
#
loop_
_entity_poly.entity_id
_entity_poly.type
_entity_poly.pdbx_seq_one_letter_code
_entity_poly.pdbx_strand_id
1 'polypeptide(L)'
;MFPSRRTLVGRALALALGATLTASPLLAQTPTRILVGFPAGGGTDAIARILGERLKDELGAPVVVENKAGAGGQIAAQTLKAAAPDGQTLFLSHDHSITILPLVMKNPGYESARDFVPVAGFATFVNAIALSGGTPATSFNTYVEWVRQQGGGKGAVGIPAPASVPQFLVQEVAKKNGLDLVAAPYRGSAPMMSDMLGNQIAAGVASIPDFIENHKAGKLRVVAVMGTQRQAAMPEVPTFAELGLAGFEEVPYYGLFAPAGT
;
A
#
# COMPACT_ATOMS: atom_id res chain seq x y z
N MET A 1 69.02 33.69 10.66
CA MET A 1 69.21 32.69 9.59
C MET A 1 67.82 32.29 9.10
N PHE A 2 67.33 32.92 8.03
CA PHE A 2 65.96 32.73 7.55
C PHE A 2 65.87 31.42 6.74
N PRO A 3 64.86 30.57 6.99
CA PRO A 3 64.73 29.31 6.26
C PRO A 3 64.47 29.60 4.77
N SER A 4 65.21 28.88 3.92
CA SER A 4 65.12 28.94 2.46
C SER A 4 63.69 28.70 1.97
N ARG A 5 63.25 29.46 0.95
CA ARG A 5 61.94 29.28 0.29
C ARG A 5 61.68 27.84 -0.17
N ARG A 6 62.74 27.03 -0.39
CA ARG A 6 62.62 25.61 -0.77
C ARG A 6 62.15 24.70 0.37
N THR A 7 62.47 24.99 1.63
CA THR A 7 62.01 24.16 2.76
C THR A 7 60.56 24.46 3.17
N LEU A 8 60.04 25.64 2.83
CA LEU A 8 58.63 26.00 3.02
C LEU A 8 57.70 25.31 2.01
N VAL A 9 58.13 25.17 0.74
CA VAL A 9 57.33 24.50 -0.31
C VAL A 9 57.25 22.98 -0.08
N GLY A 10 58.33 22.34 0.38
CA GLY A 10 58.31 20.91 0.68
C GLY A 10 57.39 20.52 1.84
N ARG A 11 57.24 21.39 2.85
CA ARG A 11 56.31 21.17 3.97
C ARG A 11 54.85 21.39 3.61
N ALA A 12 54.55 22.32 2.70
CA ALA A 12 53.19 22.54 2.21
C ALA A 12 52.65 21.37 1.38
N LEU A 13 53.51 20.69 0.61
CA LEU A 13 53.10 19.53 -0.20
C LEU A 13 52.85 18.27 0.66
N ALA A 14 53.56 18.12 1.78
CA ALA A 14 53.37 17.00 2.71
C ALA A 14 52.07 17.13 3.54
N LEU A 15 51.62 18.35 3.85
CA LEU A 15 50.32 18.56 4.50
C LEU A 15 49.12 18.42 3.53
N ALA A 16 49.32 18.64 2.23
CA ALA A 16 48.25 18.46 1.24
C ALA A 16 47.98 16.97 0.90
N LEU A 17 48.98 16.09 1.00
CA LEU A 17 48.79 14.64 0.80
C LEU A 17 48.24 13.91 2.04
N GLY A 18 48.32 14.49 3.23
CA GLY A 18 47.78 13.89 4.46
C GLY A 18 46.28 14.12 4.67
N ALA A 19 45.69 15.12 3.99
CA ALA A 19 44.30 15.53 4.19
C ALA A 19 43.27 14.77 3.33
N THR A 20 43.72 13.90 2.40
CA THR A 20 42.82 13.13 1.53
C THR A 20 42.48 11.73 2.04
N LEU A 21 43.04 11.29 3.18
CA LEU A 21 42.82 9.95 3.74
C LEU A 21 41.84 9.87 4.92
N THR A 22 41.18 10.97 5.30
CA THR A 22 40.09 10.93 6.30
C THR A 22 38.70 11.00 5.67
N ALA A 23 38.56 10.51 4.44
CA ALA A 23 37.27 9.96 4.04
C ALA A 23 37.09 8.68 4.87
N SER A 24 36.50 8.83 6.07
CA SER A 24 36.02 7.68 6.82
C SER A 24 35.25 6.81 5.85
N PRO A 25 35.47 5.48 5.83
CA PRO A 25 34.56 4.60 5.15
C PRO A 25 33.29 4.61 6.01
N LEU A 26 32.49 5.66 5.86
CA LEU A 26 31.07 5.41 5.71
C LEU A 26 31.04 4.57 4.44
N LEU A 27 31.25 3.25 4.60
CA LEU A 27 31.11 2.26 3.55
C LEU A 27 29.86 2.69 2.81
N ALA A 28 29.96 2.82 1.49
CA ALA A 28 28.81 3.11 0.66
C ALA A 28 27.79 1.98 0.89
N GLN A 29 27.01 2.08 1.95
CA GLN A 29 26.03 1.10 2.34
C GLN A 29 24.97 1.22 1.26
N THR A 30 24.86 0.17 0.46
CA THR A 30 23.78 0.06 -0.52
C THR A 30 22.48 0.31 0.25
N PRO A 31 21.70 1.34 -0.09
CA PRO A 31 20.49 1.63 0.66
C PRO A 31 19.53 0.45 0.56
N THR A 32 18.83 0.15 1.66
CA THR A 32 17.75 -0.84 1.60
C THR A 32 16.59 -0.25 0.82
N ARG A 33 16.04 -0.99 -0.13
CA ARG A 33 14.91 -0.57 -0.93
C ARG A 33 13.67 -1.34 -0.51
N ILE A 34 12.58 -0.63 -0.26
CA ILE A 34 11.26 -1.21 -0.06
C ILE A 34 10.43 -0.93 -1.31
N LEU A 35 10.21 -1.96 -2.11
CA LEU A 35 9.31 -1.94 -3.24
C LEU A 35 7.86 -1.88 -2.72
N VAL A 36 7.04 -1.06 -3.37
CA VAL A 36 5.59 -0.94 -3.11
C VAL A 36 4.84 -1.11 -4.43
N GLY A 37 3.88 -2.03 -4.48
CA GLY A 37 3.13 -2.39 -5.68
C GLY A 37 2.04 -1.40 -6.14
N PHE A 38 1.91 -0.26 -5.46
CA PHE A 38 0.83 0.71 -5.64
C PHE A 38 1.39 2.14 -5.73
N PRO A 39 0.63 3.09 -6.32
CA PRO A 39 1.08 4.47 -6.46
C PRO A 39 1.38 5.15 -5.13
N ALA A 40 2.25 6.16 -5.18
CA ALA A 40 2.51 7.02 -4.04
C ALA A 40 1.25 7.74 -3.56
N GLY A 41 1.17 8.03 -2.26
CA GLY A 41 0.03 8.70 -1.64
C GLY A 41 -1.17 7.81 -1.31
N GLY A 42 -1.10 6.50 -1.60
CA GLY A 42 -2.04 5.51 -1.07
C GLY A 42 -1.62 4.99 0.32
N GLY A 43 -2.51 4.26 0.99
CA GLY A 43 -2.30 3.73 2.34
C GLY A 43 -1.07 2.83 2.46
N THR A 44 -0.85 1.93 1.49
CA THR A 44 0.34 1.06 1.46
C THR A 44 1.64 1.85 1.34
N ASP A 45 1.67 2.93 0.56
CA ASP A 45 2.83 3.82 0.44
C ASP A 45 3.10 4.58 1.74
N ALA A 46 2.05 5.10 2.38
CA ALA A 46 2.17 5.77 3.68
C ALA A 46 2.75 4.83 4.74
N ILE A 47 2.28 3.59 4.82
CA ILE A 47 2.81 2.56 5.73
C ILE A 47 4.26 2.24 5.41
N ALA A 48 4.61 2.08 4.12
CA ALA A 48 5.99 1.82 3.70
C ALA A 48 6.95 2.92 4.13
N ARG A 49 6.53 4.19 4.01
CA ARG A 49 7.35 5.35 4.41
C ARG A 49 7.53 5.44 5.91
N ILE A 50 6.47 5.18 6.69
CA ILE A 50 6.56 5.12 8.16
C ILE A 50 7.52 4.01 8.58
N LEU A 51 7.40 2.83 7.98
CA LEU A 51 8.28 1.69 8.27
C LEU A 51 9.73 2.01 7.87
N GLY A 52 9.94 2.56 6.68
CA GLY A 52 11.27 2.93 6.17
C GLY A 52 11.98 3.95 7.05
N GLU A 53 11.26 4.97 7.53
CA GLU A 53 11.83 5.98 8.43
C GLU A 53 12.36 5.35 9.73
N ARG A 54 11.63 4.37 10.29
CA ARG A 54 12.06 3.66 11.51
C ARG A 54 13.19 2.67 11.25
N LEU A 55 13.12 1.94 10.14
CA LEU A 55 14.16 0.98 9.77
C LEU A 55 15.49 1.66 9.46
N LYS A 56 15.49 2.92 9.00
CA LYS A 56 16.71 3.69 8.77
C LYS A 56 17.61 3.74 10.01
N ASP A 57 17.01 3.99 11.17
CA ASP A 57 17.74 4.12 12.42
C ASP A 57 18.22 2.75 12.93
N GLU A 58 17.37 1.72 12.82
CA GLU A 58 17.70 0.34 13.23
C GLU A 58 18.79 -0.30 12.36
N LEU A 59 18.78 -0.03 11.05
CA LEU A 59 19.75 -0.56 10.10
C LEU A 59 21.03 0.28 10.03
N GLY A 60 21.02 1.49 10.61
CA GLY A 60 22.11 2.45 10.49
C GLY A 60 22.40 2.89 9.06
N ALA A 61 21.45 2.68 8.13
CA ALA A 61 21.59 2.84 6.69
C ALA A 61 20.32 3.47 6.09
N PRO A 62 20.42 4.23 4.97
CA PRO A 62 19.22 4.77 4.31
C PRO A 62 18.26 3.68 3.84
N VAL A 63 16.96 3.90 4.05
CA VAL A 63 15.88 3.06 3.52
C VAL A 63 15.05 3.88 2.52
N VAL A 64 14.94 3.38 1.29
CA VAL A 64 14.27 4.07 0.17
C VAL A 64 13.00 3.31 -0.21
N VAL A 65 11.87 4.02 -0.22
CA VAL A 65 10.59 3.47 -0.71
C VAL A 65 10.46 3.74 -2.21
N GLU A 66 10.30 2.67 -3.00
CA GLU A 66 10.12 2.73 -4.45
C GLU A 66 8.75 2.17 -4.87
N ASN A 67 7.87 3.04 -5.39
CA ASN A 67 6.59 2.61 -5.96
C ASN A 67 6.80 2.01 -7.36
N LYS A 68 6.55 0.71 -7.51
CA LYS A 68 6.47 -0.02 -8.79
C LYS A 68 5.03 -0.40 -9.08
N ALA A 69 4.20 0.62 -9.31
CA ALA A 69 2.75 0.47 -9.43
C ALA A 69 2.33 -0.26 -10.71
N GLY A 70 1.27 -1.06 -10.61
CA GLY A 70 0.58 -1.66 -11.77
C GLY A 70 0.15 -3.10 -11.54
N ALA A 71 -0.91 -3.52 -12.25
CA ALA A 71 -1.45 -4.88 -12.23
C ALA A 71 -1.63 -5.46 -10.80
N GLY A 72 -2.16 -4.66 -9.87
CA GLY A 72 -2.40 -5.13 -8.50
C GLY A 72 -1.14 -5.45 -7.69
N GLY A 73 0.01 -4.86 -8.04
CA GLY A 73 1.30 -5.10 -7.39
C GLY A 73 2.14 -6.20 -8.05
N GLN A 74 1.64 -6.81 -9.12
CA GLN A 74 2.36 -7.83 -9.90
C GLN A 74 3.71 -7.31 -10.44
N ILE A 75 3.80 -6.04 -10.84
CA ILE A 75 5.05 -5.46 -11.36
C ILE A 75 6.12 -5.39 -10.25
N ALA A 76 5.73 -4.99 -9.03
CA ALA A 76 6.65 -4.99 -7.89
C ALA A 76 7.10 -6.41 -7.52
N ALA A 77 6.18 -7.38 -7.52
CA ALA A 77 6.51 -8.78 -7.25
C ALA A 77 7.51 -9.36 -8.27
N GLN A 78 7.31 -9.11 -9.57
CA GLN A 78 8.26 -9.51 -10.61
C GLN A 78 9.60 -8.78 -10.49
N THR A 79 9.59 -7.51 -10.08
CA THR A 79 10.81 -6.75 -9.80
C THR A 79 11.58 -7.36 -8.63
N LEU A 80 10.88 -7.74 -7.55
CA LEU A 80 11.50 -8.42 -6.40
C LEU A 80 12.12 -9.75 -6.83
N LYS A 81 11.38 -10.58 -7.58
CA LYS A 81 11.87 -11.88 -8.08
C LYS A 81 13.18 -11.76 -8.85
N ALA A 82 13.37 -10.68 -9.59
CA ALA A 82 14.58 -10.43 -10.38
C ALA A 82 15.70 -9.72 -9.61
N ALA A 83 15.46 -9.31 -8.35
CA ALA A 83 16.44 -8.63 -7.53
C ALA A 83 17.53 -9.60 -7.03
N ALA A 84 18.70 -9.04 -6.71
CA ALA A 84 19.75 -9.81 -6.05
C ALA A 84 19.29 -10.26 -4.65
N PRO A 85 19.57 -11.51 -4.26
CA PRO A 85 19.27 -12.01 -2.93
C PRO A 85 20.31 -11.59 -1.89
N ASP A 86 20.55 -10.28 -1.79
CA ASP A 86 21.56 -9.67 -0.92
C ASP A 86 20.96 -9.00 0.33
N GLY A 87 19.64 -9.14 0.54
CA GLY A 87 18.91 -8.52 1.64
C GLY A 87 18.58 -7.03 1.44
N GLN A 88 19.08 -6.38 0.39
CA GLN A 88 18.92 -4.93 0.20
C GLN A 88 17.65 -4.55 -0.59
N THR A 89 16.90 -5.53 -1.08
CA THR A 89 15.63 -5.30 -1.80
C THR A 89 14.52 -6.10 -1.15
N LEU A 90 13.59 -5.37 -0.54
CA LEU A 90 12.41 -5.92 0.11
C LEU A 90 11.16 -5.48 -0.66
N PHE A 91 10.09 -6.26 -0.54
CA PHE A 91 8.78 -5.92 -1.06
C PHE A 91 7.80 -5.83 0.10
N LEU A 92 7.25 -4.64 0.33
CA LEU A 92 6.11 -4.48 1.22
C LEU A 92 4.86 -4.81 0.41
N SER A 93 4.21 -5.89 0.82
CA SER A 93 3.06 -6.43 0.14
C SER A 93 1.96 -6.82 1.12
N HIS A 94 0.82 -7.17 0.56
CA HIS A 94 -0.30 -7.77 1.26
C HIS A 94 -0.79 -9.01 0.51
N ASP A 95 -1.74 -9.71 1.10
CA ASP A 95 -2.41 -10.91 0.57
C ASP A 95 -2.74 -10.86 -0.93
N HIS A 96 -3.11 -9.71 -1.50
CA HIS A 96 -3.44 -9.58 -2.92
C HIS A 96 -2.30 -10.01 -3.85
N SER A 97 -1.11 -9.41 -3.74
CA SER A 97 0.01 -9.73 -4.63
C SER A 97 0.76 -10.99 -4.21
N ILE A 98 0.60 -11.48 -2.98
CA ILE A 98 1.33 -12.67 -2.52
C ILE A 98 0.48 -13.93 -2.62
N THR A 99 -0.81 -13.84 -2.41
CA THR A 99 -1.72 -14.99 -2.31
C THR A 99 -2.75 -15.00 -3.42
N ILE A 100 -3.49 -13.90 -3.60
CA ILE A 100 -4.67 -13.90 -4.48
C ILE A 100 -4.27 -13.93 -5.96
N LEU A 101 -3.38 -13.05 -6.41
CA LEU A 101 -2.99 -12.98 -7.82
C LEU A 101 -2.44 -14.31 -8.37
N PRO A 102 -1.57 -15.07 -7.67
CA PRO A 102 -1.16 -16.40 -8.10
C PRO A 102 -2.28 -17.42 -8.26
N LEU A 103 -3.39 -17.27 -7.50
CA LEU A 103 -4.51 -18.20 -7.54
C LEU A 103 -5.51 -17.88 -8.66
N VAL A 104 -5.62 -16.62 -9.05
CA VAL A 104 -6.67 -16.14 -9.98
C VAL A 104 -6.14 -15.73 -11.35
N MET A 105 -4.83 -15.48 -11.49
CA MET A 105 -4.21 -15.19 -12.76
C MET A 105 -3.51 -16.42 -13.33
N LYS A 106 -3.76 -16.73 -14.61
CA LYS A 106 -3.10 -17.85 -15.29
C LYS A 106 -1.58 -17.71 -15.32
N ASN A 107 -1.08 -16.49 -15.51
CA ASN A 107 0.35 -16.19 -15.66
C ASN A 107 0.75 -14.93 -14.85
N PRO A 108 0.87 -15.03 -13.51
CA PRO A 108 1.27 -13.92 -12.64
C PRO A 108 2.75 -13.52 -12.84
N GLY A 109 3.59 -14.41 -13.38
CA GLY A 109 5.03 -14.17 -13.61
C GLY A 109 5.92 -14.46 -12.39
N TYR A 110 5.33 -14.87 -11.27
CA TYR A 110 6.02 -15.33 -10.07
C TYR A 110 5.19 -16.42 -9.40
N GLU A 111 5.84 -17.21 -8.55
CA GLU A 111 5.23 -18.19 -7.66
C GLU A 111 5.65 -17.86 -6.24
N SER A 112 4.74 -17.35 -5.42
CA SER A 112 5.10 -16.72 -4.14
C SER A 112 5.86 -17.64 -3.19
N ALA A 113 5.47 -18.92 -3.08
CA ALA A 113 6.11 -19.88 -2.20
C ALA A 113 7.52 -20.28 -2.64
N ARG A 114 7.85 -20.13 -3.93
CA ARG A 114 9.16 -20.49 -4.49
C ARG A 114 10.06 -19.27 -4.66
N ASP A 115 9.49 -18.17 -5.14
CA ASP A 115 10.25 -17.01 -5.62
C ASP A 115 10.50 -15.97 -4.51
N PHE A 116 9.83 -16.06 -3.35
CA PHE A 116 9.95 -15.10 -2.25
C PHE A 116 10.18 -15.77 -0.89
N VAL A 117 10.92 -15.07 -0.02
CA VAL A 117 11.12 -15.41 1.40
C VAL A 117 10.32 -14.44 2.27
N PRO A 118 9.41 -14.89 3.15
CA PRO A 118 8.73 -14.02 4.09
C PRO A 118 9.72 -13.54 5.16
N VAL A 119 9.85 -12.22 5.32
CA VAL A 119 10.73 -11.63 6.33
C VAL A 119 9.97 -11.39 7.63
N ALA A 120 8.83 -10.69 7.55
CA ALA A 120 7.97 -10.43 8.70
C ALA A 120 6.55 -10.04 8.26
N GLY A 121 5.53 -10.57 8.95
CA GLY A 121 4.21 -9.95 8.98
C GLY A 121 4.17 -8.93 10.12
N PHE A 122 3.73 -7.70 9.85
CA PHE A 122 3.87 -6.61 10.83
C PHE A 122 2.58 -5.83 11.10
N ALA A 123 1.55 -6.00 10.28
CA ALA A 123 0.26 -5.36 10.49
C ALA A 123 -0.86 -6.15 9.83
N THR A 124 -2.07 -5.95 10.31
CA THR A 124 -3.32 -6.35 9.66
C THR A 124 -4.13 -5.12 9.33
N PHE A 125 -5.01 -5.21 8.35
CA PHE A 125 -5.96 -4.16 8.02
C PHE A 125 -7.28 -4.77 7.59
N VAL A 126 -8.33 -3.95 7.51
CA VAL A 126 -9.60 -4.37 6.91
C VAL A 126 -9.93 -3.47 5.73
N ASN A 127 -10.68 -4.02 4.78
CA ASN A 127 -11.32 -3.24 3.75
C ASN A 127 -12.65 -2.68 4.25
N ALA A 128 -13.05 -1.57 3.66
CA ALA A 128 -14.28 -0.88 3.99
C ALA A 128 -14.96 -0.39 2.72
N ILE A 129 -16.26 -0.14 2.79
CA ILE A 129 -16.99 0.61 1.78
C ILE A 129 -17.14 2.06 2.25
N ALA A 130 -16.83 2.99 1.35
CA ALA A 130 -16.93 4.42 1.57
C ALA A 130 -17.77 5.08 0.47
N LEU A 131 -18.51 6.12 0.86
CA LEU A 131 -19.33 6.94 0.00
C LEU A 131 -18.63 8.27 -0.24
N SER A 132 -18.62 8.72 -1.49
CA SER A 132 -18.13 10.05 -1.86
C SER A 132 -18.99 11.14 -1.22
N GLY A 133 -18.39 12.29 -0.90
CA GLY A 133 -19.06 13.35 -0.12
C GLY A 133 -20.38 13.87 -0.72
N GLY A 134 -20.50 13.89 -2.06
CA GLY A 134 -21.70 14.28 -2.79
C GLY A 134 -22.77 13.18 -2.93
N THR A 135 -22.51 11.97 -2.42
CA THR A 135 -23.49 10.87 -2.43
C THR A 135 -24.50 11.10 -1.30
N PRO A 136 -25.82 11.20 -1.58
CA PRO A 136 -26.82 11.55 -0.55
C PRO A 136 -26.95 10.56 0.61
N ALA A 137 -26.57 9.30 0.39
CA ALA A 137 -26.61 8.27 1.41
C ALA A 137 -25.59 8.53 2.54
N THR A 138 -25.98 8.23 3.78
CA THR A 138 -25.18 8.49 4.98
C THR A 138 -24.79 7.24 5.76
N SER A 139 -25.33 6.10 5.36
CA SER A 139 -25.07 4.78 5.93
C SER A 139 -25.12 3.72 4.83
N PHE A 140 -24.63 2.52 5.13
CA PHE A 140 -24.67 1.39 4.19
C PHE A 140 -26.11 1.07 3.74
N ASN A 141 -27.07 1.01 4.67
CA ASN A 141 -28.47 0.71 4.34
C ASN A 141 -29.07 1.79 3.43
N THR A 142 -28.87 3.07 3.75
CA THR A 142 -29.34 4.17 2.90
C THR A 142 -28.63 4.19 1.54
N TYR A 143 -27.40 3.66 1.44
CA TYR A 143 -26.71 3.52 0.17
C TYR A 143 -27.34 2.43 -0.69
N VAL A 144 -27.65 1.27 -0.10
CA VAL A 144 -28.37 0.19 -0.78
C VAL A 144 -29.72 0.69 -1.30
N GLU A 145 -30.49 1.40 -0.47
CA GLU A 145 -31.77 2.01 -0.87
C GLU A 145 -31.59 3.05 -1.98
N TRP A 146 -30.59 3.91 -1.86
CA TRP A 146 -30.29 4.93 -2.86
C TRP A 146 -29.94 4.31 -4.22
N VAL A 147 -29.13 3.24 -4.25
CA VAL A 147 -28.82 2.50 -5.49
C VAL A 147 -30.09 1.89 -6.09
N ARG A 148 -30.98 1.31 -5.27
CA ARG A 148 -32.26 0.77 -5.77
C ARG A 148 -33.13 1.84 -6.43
N GLN A 149 -33.27 2.99 -5.77
CA GLN A 149 -34.19 4.05 -6.20
C GLN A 149 -33.64 4.88 -7.36
N GLN A 150 -32.38 5.31 -7.28
CA GLN A 150 -31.77 6.21 -8.26
C GLN A 150 -31.09 5.46 -9.41
N GLY A 151 -30.46 4.32 -9.12
CA GLY A 151 -29.74 3.51 -10.09
C GLY A 151 -30.60 2.39 -10.71
N GLY A 152 -31.86 2.25 -10.32
CA GLY A 152 -32.68 1.09 -10.70
C GLY A 152 -32.08 -0.23 -10.23
N GLY A 153 -31.35 -0.20 -9.10
CA GLY A 153 -30.59 -1.34 -8.58
C GLY A 153 -29.20 -1.50 -9.21
N LYS A 154 -28.79 -0.63 -10.12
CA LYS A 154 -27.50 -0.70 -10.83
C LYS A 154 -26.53 0.39 -10.36
N GLY A 155 -25.23 0.11 -10.36
CA GLY A 155 -24.22 1.10 -10.02
C GLY A 155 -22.79 0.63 -10.22
N ALA A 156 -21.85 1.57 -10.11
CA ALA A 156 -20.42 1.29 -10.14
C ALA A 156 -19.78 1.63 -8.79
N VAL A 157 -18.85 0.80 -8.34
CA VAL A 157 -18.10 0.99 -7.10
C VAL A 157 -16.61 0.91 -7.39
N GLY A 158 -15.87 1.95 -7.01
CA GLY A 158 -14.43 2.03 -7.26
C GLY A 158 -13.67 0.97 -6.48
N ILE A 159 -12.66 0.36 -7.10
CA ILE A 159 -11.74 -0.56 -6.44
C ILE A 159 -10.29 -0.24 -6.84
N PRO A 160 -9.31 -0.44 -5.94
CA PRO A 160 -7.92 -0.07 -6.21
C PRO A 160 -7.21 -0.99 -7.20
N ALA A 161 -7.69 -2.22 -7.39
CA ALA A 161 -7.13 -3.16 -8.35
C ALA A 161 -8.14 -4.28 -8.68
N PRO A 162 -8.12 -4.81 -9.91
CA PRO A 162 -8.89 -6.02 -10.24
C PRO A 162 -8.35 -7.24 -9.48
N ALA A 163 -9.18 -8.29 -9.40
CA ALA A 163 -8.87 -9.57 -8.76
C ALA A 163 -8.42 -9.45 -7.29
N SER A 164 -8.97 -8.46 -6.59
CA SER A 164 -8.63 -8.12 -5.20
C SER A 164 -9.82 -8.30 -4.27
N VAL A 165 -9.56 -8.35 -2.95
CA VAL A 165 -10.63 -8.38 -1.92
C VAL A 165 -11.68 -7.27 -2.14
N PRO A 166 -11.32 -6.01 -2.44
CA PRO A 166 -12.29 -5.00 -2.86
C PRO A 166 -13.25 -5.40 -3.97
N GLN A 167 -12.77 -6.08 -5.02
CA GLN A 167 -13.63 -6.55 -6.10
C GLN A 167 -14.64 -7.59 -5.60
N PHE A 168 -14.17 -8.56 -4.81
CA PHE A 168 -15.02 -9.61 -4.26
C PHE A 168 -16.04 -9.03 -3.27
N LEU A 169 -15.64 -8.02 -2.49
CA LEU A 169 -16.55 -7.30 -1.60
C LEU A 169 -17.69 -6.61 -2.35
N VAL A 170 -17.39 -5.93 -3.48
CA VAL A 170 -18.43 -5.34 -4.33
C VAL A 170 -19.41 -6.41 -4.83
N GLN A 171 -18.90 -7.55 -5.29
CA GLN A 171 -19.71 -8.66 -5.81
C GLN A 171 -20.61 -9.27 -4.72
N GLU A 172 -20.07 -9.52 -3.52
CA GLU A 172 -20.82 -10.10 -2.41
C GLU A 172 -21.86 -9.10 -1.85
N VAL A 173 -21.54 -7.81 -1.78
CA VAL A 173 -22.52 -6.76 -1.45
C VAL A 173 -23.65 -6.73 -2.48
N ALA A 174 -23.32 -6.78 -3.77
CA ALA A 174 -24.32 -6.81 -4.84
C ALA A 174 -25.25 -8.02 -4.70
N LYS A 175 -24.68 -9.21 -4.58
CA LYS A 175 -25.40 -10.48 -4.45
C LYS A 175 -26.31 -10.51 -3.23
N LYS A 176 -25.79 -10.18 -2.05
CA LYS A 176 -26.56 -10.25 -0.79
C LYS A 176 -27.69 -9.22 -0.74
N ASN A 177 -27.56 -8.12 -1.48
CA ASN A 177 -28.58 -7.09 -1.55
C ASN A 177 -29.41 -7.15 -2.84
N GLY A 178 -29.24 -8.16 -3.72
CA GLY A 178 -29.96 -8.20 -5.00
C GLY A 178 -29.81 -6.90 -5.79
N LEU A 179 -28.58 -6.39 -5.88
CA LEU A 179 -28.18 -5.26 -6.70
C LEU A 179 -27.32 -5.75 -7.87
N ASP A 180 -27.17 -4.90 -8.88
CA ASP A 180 -26.28 -5.07 -10.03
C ASP A 180 -25.15 -4.03 -9.92
N LEU A 181 -24.20 -4.30 -9.02
CA LEU A 181 -23.03 -3.46 -8.84
C LEU A 181 -21.85 -4.01 -9.63
N VAL A 182 -21.23 -3.15 -10.42
CA VAL A 182 -19.97 -3.46 -11.11
C VAL A 182 -18.80 -2.81 -10.38
N ALA A 183 -17.69 -3.53 -10.29
CA ALA A 183 -16.47 -2.96 -9.75
C ALA A 183 -15.75 -2.16 -10.86
N ALA A 184 -15.45 -0.89 -10.57
CA ALA A 184 -14.72 0.01 -11.45
C ALA A 184 -13.23 0.03 -11.04
N PRO A 185 -12.33 -0.64 -11.79
CA PRO A 185 -10.94 -0.78 -11.40
C PRO A 185 -10.13 0.49 -11.65
N TYR A 186 -9.33 0.85 -10.65
CA TYR A 186 -8.32 1.89 -10.72
C TYR A 186 -6.91 1.28 -10.70
N ARG A 187 -5.89 2.12 -10.90
CA ARG A 187 -4.47 1.74 -10.80
C ARG A 187 -3.92 1.96 -9.39
N GLY A 188 -4.73 1.69 -8.36
CA GLY A 188 -4.45 1.92 -6.94
C GLY A 188 -5.46 2.86 -6.28
N SER A 189 -5.39 2.98 -4.96
CA SER A 189 -6.33 3.78 -4.17
C SER A 189 -6.20 5.29 -4.42
N ALA A 190 -5.00 5.81 -4.72
CA ALA A 190 -4.79 7.25 -4.94
C ALA A 190 -5.67 7.84 -6.07
N PRO A 191 -5.65 7.32 -7.32
CA PRO A 191 -6.54 7.83 -8.36
C PRO A 191 -8.03 7.57 -8.07
N MET A 192 -8.39 6.46 -7.42
CA MET A 192 -9.77 6.19 -6.99
C MET A 192 -10.24 7.26 -5.99
N MET A 193 -9.39 7.62 -5.03
CA MET A 193 -9.66 8.65 -4.05
C MET A 193 -9.84 10.02 -4.69
N SER A 194 -9.04 10.36 -5.70
CA SER A 194 -9.24 11.59 -6.48
C SER A 194 -10.64 11.66 -7.11
N ASP A 195 -11.08 10.57 -7.74
CA ASP A 195 -12.42 10.49 -8.34
C ASP A 195 -13.54 10.53 -7.31
N MET A 196 -13.36 9.88 -6.16
CA MET A 196 -14.33 9.96 -5.05
C MET A 196 -14.45 11.39 -4.51
N LEU A 197 -13.33 12.06 -4.26
CA LEU A 197 -13.31 13.45 -3.78
C LEU A 197 -13.88 14.43 -4.83
N GLY A 198 -13.69 14.12 -6.12
CA GLY A 198 -14.29 14.83 -7.24
C GLY A 198 -15.73 14.43 -7.56
N ASN A 199 -16.34 13.52 -6.79
CA ASN A 199 -17.68 12.96 -7.01
C ASN A 199 -17.90 12.34 -8.40
N GLN A 200 -16.84 11.83 -9.03
CA GLN A 200 -16.91 11.12 -10.31
C GLN A 200 -17.41 9.68 -10.14
N ILE A 201 -17.28 9.14 -8.93
CA ILE A 201 -17.81 7.83 -8.54
C ILE A 201 -18.49 7.95 -7.17
N ALA A 202 -19.63 7.29 -6.99
CA ALA A 202 -20.46 7.46 -5.79
C ALA A 202 -19.94 6.71 -4.55
N ALA A 203 -19.29 5.57 -4.77
CA ALA A 203 -18.75 4.75 -3.70
C ALA A 203 -17.45 4.08 -4.13
N GLY A 204 -16.63 3.71 -3.15
CA GLY A 204 -15.42 2.94 -3.34
C GLY A 204 -15.22 1.92 -2.23
N VAL A 205 -14.48 0.85 -2.54
CA VAL A 205 -14.01 -0.14 -1.59
C VAL A 205 -12.48 -0.14 -1.59
N ALA A 206 -11.88 0.07 -0.43
CA ALA A 206 -10.43 0.00 -0.22
C ALA A 206 -10.11 -0.21 1.26
N SER A 207 -8.83 -0.18 1.59
CA SER A 207 -8.35 -0.35 2.96
C SER A 207 -8.70 0.86 3.83
N ILE A 208 -8.88 0.67 5.14
CA ILE A 208 -9.07 1.79 6.06
C ILE A 208 -7.95 2.85 5.98
N PRO A 209 -6.67 2.48 5.90
CA PRO A 209 -5.59 3.46 5.69
C PRO A 209 -5.78 4.38 4.49
N ASP A 210 -6.47 3.93 3.43
CA ASP A 210 -6.76 4.76 2.26
C ASP A 210 -7.84 5.82 2.53
N PHE A 211 -8.80 5.52 3.41
CA PHE A 211 -9.97 6.38 3.65
C PHE A 211 -9.86 7.27 4.88
N ILE A 212 -9.10 6.85 5.89
CA ILE A 212 -9.24 7.36 7.26
C ILE A 212 -9.11 8.87 7.41
N GLU A 213 -8.13 9.48 6.76
CA GLU A 213 -7.92 10.92 6.90
C GLU A 213 -9.01 11.74 6.17
N ASN A 214 -9.51 11.25 5.04
CA ASN A 214 -10.61 11.91 4.33
C ASN A 214 -11.97 11.70 5.02
N HIS A 215 -12.16 10.56 5.68
CA HIS A 215 -13.32 10.30 6.53
C HIS A 215 -13.36 11.24 7.74
N LYS A 216 -12.25 11.34 8.49
CA LYS A 216 -12.12 12.27 9.62
C LYS A 216 -12.32 13.73 9.20
N ALA A 217 -11.85 14.09 8.00
CA ALA A 217 -12.03 15.41 7.43
C ALA A 217 -13.44 15.67 6.87
N GLY A 218 -14.35 14.69 6.90
CA GLY A 218 -15.71 14.81 6.38
C GLY A 218 -15.80 14.93 4.86
N LYS A 219 -14.73 14.61 4.12
CA LYS A 219 -14.69 14.71 2.65
C LYS A 219 -15.31 13.49 1.96
N LEU A 220 -15.31 12.35 2.64
CA LEU A 220 -16.03 11.14 2.28
C LEU A 220 -16.56 10.50 3.57
N ARG A 221 -17.33 9.42 3.44
CA ARG A 221 -17.87 8.69 4.59
C ARG A 221 -17.65 7.19 4.46
N VAL A 222 -16.89 6.60 5.35
CA VAL A 222 -16.83 5.14 5.49
C VAL A 222 -18.13 4.68 6.17
N VAL A 223 -18.82 3.69 5.60
CA VAL A 223 -20.17 3.29 6.04
C VAL A 223 -20.32 1.83 6.46
N ALA A 224 -19.37 0.97 6.12
CA ALA A 224 -19.24 -0.37 6.69
C ALA A 224 -17.82 -0.89 6.54
N VAL A 225 -17.36 -1.69 7.51
CA VAL A 225 -16.04 -2.33 7.49
C VAL A 225 -16.16 -3.85 7.48
N MET A 226 -15.19 -4.51 6.87
CA MET A 226 -14.95 -5.94 7.06
C MET A 226 -14.38 -6.23 8.46
N GLY A 227 -14.33 -7.50 8.82
CA GLY A 227 -13.84 -8.01 10.10
C GLY A 227 -14.97 -8.34 11.08
N THR A 228 -14.58 -8.98 12.18
CA THR A 228 -15.50 -9.44 13.24
C THR A 228 -15.80 -8.38 14.29
N GLN A 229 -15.06 -7.28 14.29
CA GLN A 229 -15.19 -6.18 15.23
C GLN A 229 -14.97 -4.84 14.55
N ARG A 230 -15.60 -3.80 15.10
CA ARG A 230 -15.36 -2.43 14.67
C ARG A 230 -13.89 -2.07 14.86
N GLN A 231 -13.42 -1.17 14.01
CA GLN A 231 -12.03 -0.78 13.99
C GLN A 231 -11.82 0.32 15.01
N ALA A 232 -10.81 0.18 15.88
CA ALA A 232 -10.56 1.15 16.95
C ALA A 232 -10.33 2.57 16.43
N ALA A 233 -9.85 2.71 15.20
CA ALA A 233 -9.63 3.99 14.53
C ALA A 233 -10.90 4.63 13.95
N MET A 234 -12.02 3.88 13.89
CA MET A 234 -13.34 4.29 13.39
C MET A 234 -14.45 3.54 14.17
N PRO A 235 -14.56 3.71 15.50
CA PRO A 235 -15.49 2.94 16.32
C PRO A 235 -16.97 3.21 16.01
N GLU A 236 -17.26 4.33 15.34
CA GLU A 236 -18.59 4.70 14.87
C GLU A 236 -19.05 3.90 13.65
N VAL A 237 -18.12 3.32 12.88
CA VAL A 237 -18.45 2.60 11.64
C VAL A 237 -18.77 1.14 11.96
N PRO A 238 -19.97 0.64 11.61
CA PRO A 238 -20.35 -0.74 11.88
C PRO A 238 -19.59 -1.72 10.99
N THR A 239 -19.44 -2.95 11.48
CA THR A 239 -19.06 -4.09 10.64
C THR A 239 -20.20 -4.50 9.72
N PHE A 240 -19.90 -5.22 8.63
CA PHE A 240 -20.94 -5.87 7.83
C PHE A 240 -21.78 -6.88 8.65
N ALA A 241 -21.16 -7.55 9.63
CA ALA A 241 -21.87 -8.49 10.51
C ALA A 241 -22.95 -7.80 11.36
N GLU A 242 -22.67 -6.62 11.92
CA GLU A 242 -23.65 -5.81 12.65
C GLU A 242 -24.80 -5.32 11.75
N LEU A 243 -24.57 -5.25 10.44
CA LEU A 243 -25.57 -4.92 9.43
C LEU A 243 -26.34 -6.17 8.93
N GLY A 244 -26.13 -7.33 9.56
CA GLY A 244 -26.80 -8.59 9.21
C GLY A 244 -26.19 -9.32 8.02
N LEU A 245 -24.97 -8.95 7.61
CA LEU A 245 -24.26 -9.52 6.48
C LEU A 245 -23.07 -10.36 6.95
N ALA A 246 -23.22 -11.69 6.93
CA ALA A 246 -22.15 -12.65 7.22
C ALA A 246 -21.22 -12.89 6.02
N GLY A 247 -20.02 -13.43 6.25
CA GLY A 247 -19.05 -13.78 5.20
C GLY A 247 -18.06 -12.66 4.87
N PHE A 248 -17.88 -11.71 5.78
CA PHE A 248 -16.98 -10.55 5.64
C PHE A 248 -15.93 -10.48 6.76
N GLU A 249 -15.61 -11.61 7.39
CA GLU A 249 -14.80 -11.69 8.60
C GLU A 249 -13.29 -11.69 8.32
N GLU A 250 -12.87 -11.96 7.08
CA GLU A 250 -11.46 -12.06 6.70
C GLU A 250 -10.72 -10.72 6.85
N VAL A 251 -9.51 -10.79 7.41
CA VAL A 251 -8.66 -9.63 7.70
C VAL A 251 -7.34 -9.78 6.92
N PRO A 252 -7.13 -8.95 5.89
CA PRO A 252 -5.86 -8.84 5.19
C PRO A 252 -4.66 -8.52 6.08
N TYR A 253 -3.47 -8.88 5.61
CA TYR A 253 -2.20 -8.61 6.30
C TYR A 253 -1.26 -7.76 5.45
N TYR A 254 -0.33 -7.06 6.10
CA TYR A 254 0.88 -6.51 5.50
C TYR A 254 2.10 -7.32 5.93
N GLY A 255 2.99 -7.56 4.97
CA GLY A 255 4.25 -8.23 5.22
C GLY A 255 5.39 -7.70 4.35
N LEU A 256 6.61 -7.95 4.80
CA LEU A 256 7.84 -7.76 4.04
C LEU A 256 8.31 -9.10 3.47
N PHE A 257 8.73 -9.07 2.22
CA PHE A 257 9.24 -10.23 1.49
C PHE A 257 10.58 -9.89 0.86
N ALA A 258 11.48 -10.87 0.80
CA ALA A 258 12.76 -10.81 0.09
C ALA A 258 12.75 -11.78 -1.10
N PRO A 259 13.62 -11.65 -2.11
CA PRO A 259 13.75 -12.64 -3.17
C PRO A 259 14.27 -13.99 -2.64
N ALA A 260 13.91 -15.07 -3.32
CA ALA A 260 14.46 -16.40 -3.03
C ALA A 260 15.99 -16.41 -3.05
N GLY A 261 16.59 -17.10 -2.06
CA GLY A 261 18.04 -17.22 -1.89
C GLY A 261 18.68 -16.15 -1.00
N THR A 262 17.86 -15.24 -0.42
CA THR A 262 18.30 -14.29 0.61
C THR A 262 18.66 -15.02 1.91
#